data_AF-A0A832SZB9-F1
#
_entry.id   AF-A0A832SZB9-F1
#
_cell.length_a   1.000
_cell.length_b   1.000
_cell.length_c   1.000
_cell.angle_alpha   90.00
_cell.angle_beta   90.00
_cell.angle_gamma   90.00
#
_symmetry.space_group_name_H-M   'P 1'
#
loop_
_entity.id
_entity.type
_entity.pdbx_description
1 polymer ?
#
loop_
_entity_poly.entity_id
_entity_poly.type
_entity_poly.pdbx_seq_one_letter_code
_entity_poly.pdbx_strand_id
1 'polypeptide(L)'
;MINEILLIAFLTTFIVFIIFLVKRISLYKLKIDLMSLVVHEFKEASKGGVGYMHFSISAGIVLSVLLAIFHYLYPLAFALWIISIPIMAGLAAAAAYRVGVFIRSGIIHRRLGEGRDFVAESNKMQLILLFIILLTLTDILFSIFATWLSLAIGTVRNALLAAFYVKPAANLIVNYKREITHFKTPFRLEDVIEGRLKPEEVKFGYEKIADVDKEVVLSCQSCGEIGACDANCPAVAAGRLLSPRVVVRTVALNSNNPNYELALKLEPQVWACTTCGMCVYSCPVKVNHLDVIYGVRRALVAQSRVDKKVADVLMSVSQYNNTMSMPNSGRHDWLRDLGVKLIGENPEAEYLLWVGCMGSFDGRTREIVKAFVEILKKANMLEKIAVLGDEETCCGDPVRRIGEESRFQEIVLANKEIFEKYGVKKLITICPHGYNVFKNEYPNFGVKLEVYHHTHILQQLVEEGRIAITPGDRLMTIHDPCYLARYNKVVDPQRRILIRLGQLKEPPRRGEKTFCCGAGGGNYWYDVPEEKRISHIRFEELAATGARTIVTLCPFCNAMLSDAKRTKESPVEVKDIAEVVVERLL
;
A
#
# COMPACT_ATOMS: atom_id res chain seq x y z
N MET A 1 -1.85 -51.90 -12.71
CA MET A 1 -0.82 -51.95 -11.65
C MET A 1 0.06 -50.71 -11.55
N ILE A 2 0.95 -50.38 -12.50
CA ILE A 2 1.87 -49.22 -12.37
C ILE A 2 1.11 -47.89 -12.21
N ASN A 3 0.12 -47.62 -13.06
CA ASN A 3 -0.68 -46.39 -12.98
C ASN A 3 -1.47 -46.28 -11.67
N GLU A 4 -1.97 -47.39 -11.13
CA GLU A 4 -2.71 -47.41 -9.86
C GLU A 4 -1.80 -47.09 -8.68
N ILE A 5 -0.59 -47.67 -8.65
CA ILE A 5 0.43 -47.38 -7.63
C ILE A 5 0.81 -45.89 -7.68
N LEU A 6 1.05 -45.35 -8.88
CA LEU A 6 1.40 -43.94 -9.06
C LEU A 6 0.24 -43.01 -8.71
N LEU A 7 -1.00 -43.38 -9.01
CA LEU A 7 -2.19 -42.63 -8.63
C LEU A 7 -2.34 -42.57 -7.11
N ILE A 8 -2.14 -43.70 -6.42
CA ILE A 8 -2.13 -43.74 -4.95
C ILE A 8 -1.05 -42.81 -4.42
N ALA A 9 0.19 -42.89 -4.92
CA ALA A 9 1.28 -42.01 -4.48
C ALA A 9 0.99 -40.52 -4.74
N PHE A 10 0.43 -40.18 -5.90
CA PHE A 10 0.00 -38.83 -6.24
C PHE A 10 -1.05 -38.31 -5.25
N LEU A 11 -2.10 -39.09 -4.98
CA LEU A 11 -3.18 -38.70 -4.08
C LEU A 11 -2.69 -38.61 -2.64
N THR A 12 -1.85 -39.55 -2.18
CA THR A 12 -1.26 -39.51 -0.83
C THR A 12 -0.43 -38.25 -0.63
N THR A 13 0.47 -37.92 -1.57
CA THR A 13 1.28 -36.70 -1.47
C THR A 13 0.45 -35.42 -1.52
N PHE A 14 -0.64 -35.40 -2.29
CA PHE A 14 -1.59 -34.28 -2.29
C PHE A 14 -2.34 -34.15 -0.96
N ILE A 15 -2.81 -35.26 -0.40
CA ILE A 15 -3.48 -35.28 0.92
C ILE A 15 -2.53 -34.79 2.02
N VAL A 16 -1.25 -35.19 1.99
CA VAL A 16 -0.23 -34.68 2.93
C VAL A 16 -0.09 -33.16 2.83
N PHE A 17 -0.04 -32.60 1.61
CA PHE A 17 -0.05 -31.15 1.41
C PHE A 17 -1.28 -30.49 2.05
N ILE A 18 -2.47 -31.04 1.84
CA ILE A 18 -3.72 -30.53 2.43
C ILE A 18 -3.69 -30.60 3.96
N ILE A 19 -3.23 -31.71 4.56
CA ILE A 19 -3.10 -31.86 6.02
C ILE A 19 -2.17 -30.80 6.58
N PHE A 20 -1.00 -30.59 5.95
CA PHE A 20 -0.06 -29.56 6.38
C PHE A 20 -0.62 -28.15 6.23
N LEU A 21 -1.37 -27.90 5.15
CA LEU A 21 -2.05 -26.63 4.92
C LEU A 21 -3.08 -26.35 6.02
N VAL A 22 -3.96 -27.31 6.33
CA VAL A 22 -4.96 -27.19 7.40
C VAL A 22 -4.30 -26.98 8.76
N LYS A 23 -3.25 -27.75 9.07
CA LYS A 23 -2.46 -27.59 10.30
C LYS A 23 -1.78 -26.22 10.38
N ARG A 24 -1.35 -25.64 9.25
CA ARG A 24 -0.75 -24.31 9.22
C ARG A 24 -1.80 -23.22 9.42
N ILE A 25 -2.97 -23.35 8.80
CA ILE A 25 -4.06 -22.37 8.93
C ILE A 25 -4.59 -22.34 10.36
N SER A 26 -4.66 -23.49 11.06
CA SER A 26 -5.12 -23.53 12.44
C SER A 26 -4.29 -22.69 13.41
N LEU A 27 -3.01 -22.40 13.08
CA LEU A 27 -2.17 -21.48 13.85
C LEU A 27 -2.72 -20.05 13.90
N TYR A 28 -3.52 -19.65 12.91
CA TYR A 28 -4.11 -18.32 12.83
C TYR A 28 -5.47 -18.21 13.52
N LYS A 29 -6.07 -19.31 13.98
CA LYS A 29 -7.36 -19.35 14.70
C LYS A 29 -8.53 -18.63 13.98
N LEU A 30 -8.55 -18.60 12.66
CA LEU A 30 -9.57 -17.90 11.86
C LEU A 30 -10.48 -18.87 11.09
N LYS A 31 -11.75 -18.47 10.91
CA LYS A 31 -12.70 -19.19 10.06
C LYS A 31 -12.42 -18.88 8.58
N ILE A 32 -12.40 -19.93 7.76
CA ILE A 32 -12.14 -19.82 6.32
C ILE A 32 -13.47 -19.78 5.58
N ASP A 33 -13.63 -18.81 4.70
CA ASP A 33 -14.69 -18.77 3.70
C ASP A 33 -14.08 -19.04 2.32
N LEU A 34 -14.31 -20.24 1.81
CA LEU A 34 -13.71 -20.73 0.57
C LEU A 34 -14.29 -20.01 -0.66
N MET A 35 -15.57 -19.64 -0.64
CA MET A 35 -16.23 -19.00 -1.78
C MET A 35 -15.68 -17.61 -2.03
N SER A 36 -15.52 -16.80 -0.99
CA SER A 36 -14.94 -15.47 -1.16
C SER A 36 -13.45 -15.50 -1.48
N LEU A 37 -12.71 -16.56 -1.12
CA LEU A 37 -11.34 -16.78 -1.57
C LEU A 37 -11.27 -17.03 -3.09
N VAL A 38 -12.16 -17.87 -3.64
CA VAL A 38 -12.20 -18.13 -5.08
C VAL A 38 -12.51 -16.84 -5.86
N VAL A 39 -13.50 -16.08 -5.40
CA VAL A 39 -13.84 -14.78 -6.01
C VAL A 39 -12.65 -13.81 -5.93
N HIS A 40 -11.89 -13.84 -4.83
CA HIS A 40 -10.68 -13.04 -4.69
C HIS A 40 -9.63 -13.41 -5.74
N GLU A 41 -9.33 -14.69 -5.92
CA GLU A 41 -8.34 -15.16 -6.90
C GLU A 41 -8.72 -14.77 -8.34
N PHE A 42 -9.99 -14.88 -8.72
CA PHE A 42 -10.46 -14.40 -10.03
C PHE A 42 -10.30 -12.88 -10.18
N LYS A 43 -10.59 -12.11 -9.12
CA LYS A 43 -10.41 -10.65 -9.13
C LYS A 43 -8.94 -10.27 -9.19
N GLU A 44 -8.04 -11.01 -8.55
CA GLU A 44 -6.60 -10.76 -8.64
C GLU A 44 -6.06 -11.15 -10.02
N ALA A 45 -6.55 -12.23 -10.63
CA ALA A 45 -6.18 -12.64 -11.99
C ALA A 45 -6.46 -11.53 -13.02
N SER A 46 -7.58 -10.83 -12.89
CA SER A 46 -7.94 -9.72 -13.79
C SER A 46 -7.14 -8.43 -13.55
N LYS A 47 -6.40 -8.32 -12.44
CA LYS A 47 -5.57 -7.15 -12.14
C LYS A 47 -4.25 -7.12 -12.91
N GLY A 48 -3.83 -8.16 -13.63
CA GLY A 48 -2.69 -8.12 -14.54
C GLY A 48 -1.79 -9.36 -14.50
N GLY A 49 -0.62 -9.26 -15.15
CA GLY A 49 0.21 -10.43 -15.45
C GLY A 49 0.60 -11.28 -14.24
N VAL A 50 1.04 -10.68 -13.12
CA VAL A 50 1.43 -11.45 -11.92
C VAL A 50 0.23 -12.14 -11.27
N GLY A 51 -0.92 -11.47 -11.22
CA GLY A 51 -2.15 -12.07 -10.69
C GLY A 51 -2.59 -13.26 -11.52
N TYR A 52 -2.57 -13.13 -12.85
CA TYR A 52 -2.87 -14.22 -13.77
C TYR A 52 -1.89 -15.39 -13.65
N MET A 53 -0.59 -15.11 -13.53
CA MET A 53 0.44 -16.13 -13.30
C MET A 53 0.22 -16.87 -11.97
N HIS A 54 -0.13 -16.15 -10.90
CA HIS A 54 -0.44 -16.77 -9.60
C HIS A 54 -1.68 -17.66 -9.68
N PHE A 55 -2.76 -17.14 -10.27
CA PHE A 55 -3.99 -17.89 -10.52
C PHE A 55 -3.71 -19.17 -11.32
N SER A 56 -2.87 -19.08 -12.36
CA SER A 56 -2.52 -20.22 -13.20
C SER A 56 -1.76 -21.32 -12.43
N ILE A 57 -0.94 -20.95 -11.45
CA ILE A 57 -0.28 -21.92 -10.57
C ILE A 57 -1.31 -22.65 -9.71
N SER A 58 -2.20 -21.91 -9.04
CA SER A 58 -3.24 -22.47 -8.18
C SER A 58 -4.24 -23.33 -8.98
N ALA A 59 -4.73 -22.82 -10.09
CA ALA A 59 -5.66 -23.51 -11.00
C ALA A 59 -5.00 -24.74 -11.65
N GLY A 60 -3.71 -24.66 -12.00
CA GLY A 60 -2.96 -25.79 -12.55
C GLY A 60 -2.85 -26.96 -11.57
N ILE A 61 -2.63 -26.69 -10.29
CA ILE A 61 -2.61 -27.72 -9.24
C ILE A 61 -3.99 -28.39 -9.15
N VAL A 62 -5.06 -27.61 -9.03
CA VAL A 62 -6.44 -28.16 -8.97
C VAL A 62 -6.75 -29.00 -10.19
N LEU A 63 -6.44 -28.48 -11.38
CA LEU A 63 -6.74 -29.18 -12.64
C LEU A 63 -5.92 -30.45 -12.79
N SER A 64 -4.66 -30.48 -12.35
CA SER A 64 -3.86 -31.70 -12.36
C SER A 64 -4.46 -32.81 -11.48
N VAL A 65 -5.06 -32.45 -10.33
CA VAL A 65 -5.75 -33.42 -9.46
C VAL A 65 -7.01 -33.94 -10.14
N LEU A 66 -7.79 -33.06 -10.78
CA LEU A 66 -8.98 -33.48 -11.54
C LEU A 66 -8.61 -34.41 -12.72
N LEU A 67 -7.56 -34.06 -13.47
CA LEU A 67 -7.04 -34.88 -14.58
C LEU A 67 -6.56 -36.26 -14.08
N ALA A 68 -5.88 -36.31 -12.92
CA ALA A 68 -5.47 -37.56 -12.30
C ALA A 68 -6.67 -38.42 -11.83
N ILE A 69 -7.72 -37.82 -11.26
CA ILE A 69 -8.90 -38.58 -10.81
C ILE A 69 -9.72 -39.10 -11.99
N PHE A 70 -9.93 -38.27 -13.01
CA PHE A 70 -10.80 -38.59 -14.15
C PHE A 70 -10.07 -39.24 -15.32
N HIS A 71 -8.81 -39.67 -15.16
CA HIS A 71 -8.03 -40.21 -16.29
C HIS A 71 -8.67 -41.46 -16.93
N TYR A 72 -9.52 -42.21 -16.20
CA TYR A 72 -10.28 -43.35 -16.73
C TYR A 72 -11.50 -42.94 -17.58
N LEU A 73 -11.98 -41.70 -17.42
CA LEU A 73 -13.08 -41.11 -18.19
C LEU A 73 -12.52 -40.22 -19.30
N TYR A 74 -11.97 -40.84 -20.35
CA TYR A 74 -11.23 -40.14 -21.41
C TYR A 74 -11.95 -38.91 -22.00
N PRO A 75 -13.26 -38.94 -22.34
CA PRO A 75 -13.94 -37.75 -22.87
C PRO A 75 -13.91 -36.55 -21.91
N LEU A 76 -14.10 -36.82 -20.61
CA LEU A 76 -14.05 -35.79 -19.57
C LEU A 76 -12.62 -35.28 -19.34
N ALA A 77 -11.64 -36.19 -19.26
CA ALA A 77 -10.23 -35.84 -19.10
C ALA A 77 -9.71 -35.01 -20.28
N PHE A 78 -10.11 -35.36 -21.52
CA PHE A 78 -9.76 -34.61 -22.72
C PHE A 78 -10.36 -33.20 -22.72
N ALA A 79 -11.63 -33.07 -22.33
CA ALA A 79 -12.27 -31.75 -22.18
C ALA A 79 -11.57 -30.89 -21.12
N LEU A 80 -11.26 -31.45 -19.95
CA LEU A 80 -10.50 -30.78 -18.90
C LEU A 80 -9.09 -30.36 -19.37
N TRP A 81 -8.44 -31.20 -20.19
CA TRP A 81 -7.14 -30.90 -20.75
C TRP A 81 -7.20 -29.74 -21.76
N ILE A 82 -8.25 -29.66 -22.59
CA ILE A 82 -8.44 -28.50 -23.48
C ILE A 82 -8.65 -27.21 -22.66
N ILE A 83 -9.45 -27.28 -21.59
CA ILE A 83 -9.67 -26.15 -20.66
C ILE A 83 -8.36 -25.72 -19.98
N SER A 84 -7.37 -26.62 -19.88
CA SER A 84 -6.06 -26.33 -19.31
C SER A 84 -5.16 -25.43 -20.16
N ILE A 85 -5.44 -25.25 -21.46
CA ILE A 85 -4.53 -24.56 -22.39
C ILE A 85 -4.18 -23.13 -21.94
N PRO A 86 -5.14 -22.27 -21.54
CA PRO A 86 -4.82 -20.95 -20.99
C PRO A 86 -3.98 -21.05 -19.71
N ILE A 87 -4.26 -22.03 -18.84
CA ILE A 87 -3.51 -22.24 -17.59
C ILE A 87 -2.06 -22.62 -17.90
N MET A 88 -1.83 -23.49 -18.88
CA MET A 88 -0.48 -23.85 -19.34
C MET A 88 0.29 -22.63 -19.89
N ALA A 89 -0.37 -21.76 -20.66
CA ALA A 89 0.23 -20.50 -21.11
C ALA A 89 0.61 -19.58 -19.94
N GLY A 90 -0.26 -19.48 -18.92
CA GLY A 90 0.02 -18.74 -17.69
C GLY A 90 1.18 -19.33 -16.88
N LEU A 91 1.31 -20.66 -16.81
CA LEU A 91 2.45 -21.35 -16.17
C LEU A 91 3.76 -21.10 -16.93
N ALA A 92 3.74 -21.14 -18.26
CA ALA A 92 4.91 -20.81 -19.09
C ALA A 92 5.35 -19.35 -18.87
N ALA A 93 4.39 -18.41 -18.85
CA ALA A 93 4.66 -17.02 -18.51
C ALA A 93 5.24 -16.88 -17.08
N ALA A 94 4.71 -17.64 -16.10
CA ALA A 94 5.22 -17.66 -14.74
C ALA A 94 6.68 -18.14 -14.67
N ALA A 95 7.03 -19.18 -15.42
CA ALA A 95 8.40 -19.68 -15.51
C ALA A 95 9.34 -18.63 -16.10
N ALA A 96 8.97 -18.00 -17.23
CA ALA A 96 9.74 -16.94 -17.85
C ALA A 96 9.93 -15.72 -16.93
N TYR A 97 8.85 -15.30 -16.26
CA TYR A 97 8.90 -14.20 -15.28
C TYR A 97 9.85 -14.52 -14.13
N ARG A 98 9.86 -15.76 -13.63
CA ARG A 98 10.76 -16.21 -12.56
C ARG A 98 12.23 -16.17 -12.95
N VAL A 99 12.58 -16.53 -14.18
CA VAL A 99 13.95 -16.37 -14.69
C VAL A 99 14.36 -14.89 -14.65
N GLY A 100 13.46 -13.98 -15.05
CA GLY A 100 13.70 -12.54 -14.93
C GLY A 100 13.85 -12.06 -13.48
N VAL A 101 13.07 -12.62 -12.54
CA VAL A 101 13.23 -12.34 -11.10
C VAL A 101 14.59 -12.83 -10.59
N PHE A 102 15.05 -13.99 -11.02
CA PHE A 102 16.35 -14.54 -10.64
C PHE A 102 17.49 -13.60 -11.02
N ILE A 103 17.52 -13.13 -12.27
CA ILE A 103 18.51 -12.17 -12.76
C ILE A 103 18.44 -10.86 -11.97
N ARG A 104 17.25 -10.28 -11.79
CA ARG A 104 17.07 -9.02 -11.03
C ARG A 104 17.46 -9.16 -9.57
N SER A 105 17.27 -10.34 -8.97
CA SER A 105 17.65 -10.60 -7.58
C SER A 105 19.16 -10.49 -7.39
N GLY A 106 19.96 -11.01 -8.33
CA GLY A 106 21.42 -10.86 -8.29
C GLY A 106 21.89 -9.40 -8.36
N ILE A 107 21.15 -8.51 -9.04
CA ILE A 107 21.44 -7.07 -9.07
C ILE A 107 21.06 -6.42 -7.73
N ILE A 108 19.86 -6.71 -7.23
CA ILE A 108 19.36 -6.17 -5.96
C ILE A 108 20.25 -6.59 -4.79
N HIS A 109 20.62 -7.86 -4.70
CA HIS A 109 21.45 -8.39 -3.60
C HIS A 109 22.83 -7.74 -3.59
N ARG A 110 23.43 -7.51 -4.77
CA ARG A 110 24.71 -6.78 -4.87
C ARG A 110 24.58 -5.32 -4.45
N ARG A 111 23.51 -4.63 -4.90
CA ARG A 111 23.25 -3.23 -4.51
C ARG A 111 23.05 -3.08 -3.00
N LEU A 112 22.41 -4.05 -2.36
CA LEU A 112 22.15 -4.04 -0.92
C LEU A 112 23.30 -4.63 -0.08
N GLY A 113 24.35 -5.16 -0.71
CA GLY A 113 25.47 -5.78 -0.02
C GLY A 113 25.11 -7.03 0.79
N GLU A 114 24.16 -7.83 0.30
CA GLU A 114 23.72 -9.02 1.05
C GLU A 114 24.76 -10.15 1.04
N GLY A 115 24.86 -10.84 2.18
CA GLY A 115 25.84 -11.90 2.40
C GLY A 115 25.58 -13.18 1.61
N ARG A 116 26.62 -14.01 1.49
CA ARG A 116 26.58 -15.28 0.72
C ARG A 116 25.44 -16.21 1.15
N ASP A 117 25.21 -16.35 2.45
CA ASP A 117 24.18 -17.25 2.99
C ASP A 117 22.76 -16.80 2.61
N PHE A 118 22.50 -15.49 2.69
CA PHE A 118 21.23 -14.91 2.27
C PHE A 118 20.98 -15.16 0.78
N VAL A 119 22.00 -14.93 -0.06
CA VAL A 119 21.91 -15.14 -1.51
C VAL A 119 21.69 -16.62 -1.84
N ALA A 120 22.36 -17.54 -1.14
CA ALA A 120 22.19 -18.97 -1.33
C ALA A 120 20.75 -19.43 -1.01
N GLU A 121 20.20 -19.01 0.13
CA GLU A 121 18.82 -19.34 0.52
C GLU A 121 17.78 -18.67 -0.39
N SER A 122 18.06 -17.47 -0.88
CA SER A 122 17.21 -16.79 -1.87
C SER A 122 17.19 -17.54 -3.21
N ASN A 123 18.36 -17.90 -3.73
CA ASN A 123 18.48 -18.64 -4.98
C ASN A 123 17.82 -20.02 -4.90
N LYS A 124 18.05 -20.75 -3.80
CA LYS A 124 17.42 -22.05 -3.52
C LYS A 124 15.90 -21.95 -3.57
N MET A 125 15.30 -20.96 -2.88
CA MET A 125 13.85 -20.77 -2.89
C MET A 125 13.32 -20.45 -4.29
N GLN A 126 14.01 -19.61 -5.05
CA GLN A 126 13.59 -19.26 -6.42
C GLN A 126 13.67 -20.45 -7.38
N LEU A 127 14.73 -21.26 -7.29
CA LEU A 127 14.89 -22.47 -8.10
C LEU A 127 13.83 -23.52 -7.77
N ILE A 128 13.53 -23.74 -6.50
CA ILE A 128 12.47 -24.68 -6.08
C ILE A 128 11.11 -24.24 -6.63
N LEU A 129 10.79 -22.95 -6.54
CA LEU A 129 9.50 -22.45 -7.03
C LEU A 129 9.42 -22.47 -8.56
N LEU A 130 10.52 -22.22 -9.27
CA LEU A 130 10.60 -22.42 -10.72
C LEU A 130 10.38 -23.89 -11.08
N PHE A 131 11.00 -24.80 -10.33
CA PHE A 131 10.85 -26.24 -10.55
C PHE A 131 9.42 -26.69 -10.32
N ILE A 132 8.74 -26.22 -9.26
CA ILE A 132 7.31 -26.49 -9.03
C ILE A 132 6.46 -26.04 -10.23
N ILE A 133 6.70 -24.84 -10.78
CA ILE A 133 5.96 -24.34 -11.94
C ILE A 133 6.16 -25.23 -13.17
N LEU A 134 7.41 -25.62 -13.44
CA LEU A 134 7.75 -26.49 -14.58
C LEU A 134 7.16 -27.90 -14.41
N LEU A 135 7.18 -28.46 -13.21
CA LEU A 135 6.55 -29.74 -12.92
C LEU A 135 5.02 -29.66 -13.09
N THR A 136 4.36 -28.60 -12.62
CA THR A 136 2.92 -28.40 -12.83
C THR A 136 2.57 -28.32 -14.31
N LEU A 137 3.35 -27.56 -15.09
CA LEU A 137 3.15 -27.44 -16.53
C LEU A 137 3.32 -28.81 -17.23
N THR A 138 4.38 -29.53 -16.88
CA THR A 138 4.70 -30.83 -17.48
C THR A 138 3.68 -31.90 -17.10
N ASP A 139 3.23 -31.90 -15.84
CA ASP A 139 2.19 -32.81 -15.36
C ASP A 139 0.88 -32.66 -16.16
N ILE A 140 0.39 -31.42 -16.29
CA ILE A 140 -0.82 -31.14 -17.07
C ILE A 140 -0.61 -31.50 -18.55
N LEU A 141 0.54 -31.14 -19.12
CA LEU A 141 0.85 -31.40 -20.53
C LEU A 141 0.76 -32.90 -20.84
N PHE A 142 1.32 -33.76 -19.99
CA PHE A 142 1.38 -35.21 -20.22
C PHE A 142 0.21 -36.00 -19.65
N SER A 143 -0.78 -35.37 -19.00
CA SER A 143 -1.84 -36.08 -18.27
C SER A 143 -2.66 -37.05 -19.12
N ILE A 144 -2.90 -36.69 -20.40
CA ILE A 144 -3.65 -37.51 -21.36
C ILE A 144 -2.77 -38.34 -22.30
N PHE A 145 -1.51 -37.95 -22.52
CA PHE A 145 -0.60 -38.62 -23.46
C PHE A 145 0.28 -39.69 -22.79
N ALA A 146 0.65 -39.46 -21.53
CA ALA A 146 1.53 -40.32 -20.76
C ALA A 146 1.16 -40.25 -19.27
N THR A 147 0.03 -40.87 -18.90
CA THR A 147 -0.54 -40.79 -17.55
C THR A 147 0.44 -41.24 -16.46
N TRP A 148 1.23 -42.30 -16.69
CA TRP A 148 2.26 -42.74 -15.73
C TRP A 148 3.30 -41.64 -15.45
N LEU A 149 3.71 -40.90 -16.48
CA LEU A 149 4.70 -39.84 -16.37
C LEU A 149 4.10 -38.63 -15.64
N SER A 150 2.88 -38.23 -16.00
CA SER A 150 2.12 -37.17 -15.31
C SER A 150 1.97 -37.48 -13.83
N LEU A 151 1.52 -38.68 -13.46
CA LEU A 151 1.35 -39.07 -12.05
C LEU A 151 2.68 -39.03 -11.29
N ALA A 152 3.76 -39.55 -11.86
CA ALA A 152 5.09 -39.51 -11.22
C ALA A 152 5.59 -38.07 -11.00
N ILE A 153 5.50 -37.21 -12.01
CA ILE A 153 5.86 -35.78 -11.94
C ILE A 153 5.00 -35.08 -10.89
N GLY A 154 3.70 -35.33 -10.91
CA GLY A 154 2.73 -34.80 -9.98
C GLY A 154 3.01 -35.20 -8.53
N THR A 155 3.42 -36.45 -8.28
CA THR A 155 3.85 -36.90 -6.94
C THR A 155 5.04 -36.09 -6.42
N VAL A 156 6.08 -35.90 -7.24
CA VAL A 156 7.26 -35.10 -6.87
C VAL A 156 6.87 -33.64 -6.61
N ARG A 157 6.06 -33.06 -7.49
CA ARG A 157 5.54 -31.69 -7.32
C ARG A 157 4.75 -31.55 -6.03
N ASN A 158 3.84 -32.48 -5.72
CA ASN A 158 3.01 -32.43 -4.51
C ASN A 158 3.87 -32.49 -3.24
N ALA A 159 4.93 -33.29 -3.23
CA ALA A 159 5.90 -33.31 -2.12
C ALA A 159 6.60 -31.95 -1.95
N LEU A 160 7.00 -31.31 -3.05
CA LEU A 160 7.59 -29.97 -3.01
C LEU A 160 6.59 -28.90 -2.54
N LEU A 161 5.32 -28.98 -2.95
CA LEU A 161 4.25 -28.10 -2.45
C LEU A 161 4.07 -28.25 -0.93
N ALA A 162 4.06 -29.49 -0.43
CA ALA A 162 4.00 -29.79 1.01
C ALA A 162 5.18 -29.19 1.79
N ALA A 163 6.39 -29.22 1.22
CA ALA A 163 7.58 -28.70 1.86
C ALA A 163 7.70 -27.16 1.82
N PHE A 164 7.36 -26.53 0.69
CA PHE A 164 7.73 -25.12 0.43
C PHE A 164 6.54 -24.18 0.23
N TYR A 165 5.37 -24.67 -0.18
CA TYR A 165 4.24 -23.82 -0.56
C TYR A 165 3.11 -23.74 0.48
N VAL A 166 3.13 -24.61 1.50
CA VAL A 166 2.17 -24.58 2.62
C VAL A 166 2.10 -23.21 3.30
N LYS A 167 3.25 -22.56 3.54
CA LYS A 167 3.30 -21.25 4.20
C LYS A 167 2.67 -20.14 3.33
N PRO A 168 3.11 -19.92 2.06
CA PRO A 168 2.45 -19.01 1.13
C PRO A 168 0.93 -19.21 1.02
N ALA A 169 0.49 -20.45 0.82
CA ALA A 169 -0.93 -20.78 0.66
C ALA A 169 -1.73 -20.44 1.92
N ALA A 170 -1.23 -20.81 3.11
CA ALA A 170 -1.89 -20.49 4.37
C ALA A 170 -2.01 -18.97 4.60
N ASN A 171 -0.94 -18.19 4.32
CA ASN A 171 -0.98 -16.74 4.52
C ASN A 171 -1.96 -16.05 3.57
N LEU A 172 -2.08 -16.51 2.31
CA LEU A 172 -3.10 -16.03 1.39
C LEU A 172 -4.51 -16.31 1.91
N ILE A 173 -4.79 -17.57 2.28
CA ILE A 173 -6.12 -18.00 2.77
C ILE A 173 -6.55 -17.20 4.00
N VAL A 174 -5.61 -16.86 4.87
CA VAL A 174 -5.89 -16.11 6.09
C VAL A 174 -6.04 -14.61 5.83
N ASN A 175 -5.26 -14.04 4.90
CA ASN A 175 -5.13 -12.58 4.76
C ASN A 175 -5.74 -12.01 3.47
N TYR A 176 -6.46 -12.77 2.65
CA TYR A 176 -7.04 -12.26 1.39
C TYR A 176 -8.00 -11.08 1.57
N LYS A 177 -8.64 -10.96 2.75
CA LYS A 177 -9.51 -9.83 3.13
C LYS A 177 -8.77 -8.68 3.81
N ARG A 178 -7.48 -8.83 4.15
CA ARG A 178 -6.73 -7.80 4.87
C ARG A 178 -6.56 -6.56 4.00
N GLU A 179 -7.05 -5.44 4.51
CA GLU A 179 -6.88 -4.14 3.87
C GLU A 179 -5.54 -3.50 4.26
N ILE A 180 -4.98 -2.70 3.35
CA ILE A 180 -3.69 -2.01 3.55
C ILE A 180 -3.82 -0.89 4.63
N THR A 181 -5.05 -0.44 4.87
CA THR A 181 -5.43 0.54 5.90
C THR A 181 -5.35 -0.02 7.31
N HIS A 182 -5.30 -1.35 7.48
CA HIS A 182 -5.13 -1.96 8.79
C HIS A 182 -3.71 -1.70 9.30
N PHE A 183 -3.58 -0.74 10.23
CA PHE A 183 -2.31 -0.35 10.81
C PHE A 183 -2.32 -0.56 12.33
N LYS A 184 -1.43 -1.45 12.80
CA LYS A 184 -1.39 -1.86 14.21
C LYS A 184 -0.77 -0.78 15.10
N THR A 185 -1.47 -0.46 16.18
CA THR A 185 -0.96 0.33 17.30
C THR A 185 -0.22 -0.60 18.29
N PRO A 186 1.07 -0.40 18.58
CA PRO A 186 1.88 -1.32 19.40
C PRO A 186 1.53 -1.28 20.90
N PHE A 187 1.11 -0.13 21.42
CA PHE A 187 0.67 0.08 22.80
C PHE A 187 -0.31 1.27 22.86
N ARG A 188 -1.07 1.40 23.93
CA ARG A 188 -1.93 2.57 24.17
C ARG A 188 -1.29 3.49 25.20
N LEU A 189 -1.15 4.76 24.85
CA LEU A 189 -0.61 5.78 25.75
C LEU A 189 -1.54 6.00 26.94
N GLU A 190 -2.87 5.93 26.74
CA GLU A 190 -3.87 5.98 27.82
C GLU A 190 -3.63 4.88 28.87
N ASP A 191 -3.31 3.66 28.43
CA ASP A 191 -3.00 2.54 29.35
C ASP A 191 -1.74 2.82 30.18
N VAL A 192 -0.76 3.55 29.62
CA VAL A 192 0.45 3.94 30.34
C VAL A 192 0.15 5.06 31.34
N ILE A 193 -0.61 6.08 30.93
CA ILE A 193 -0.99 7.21 31.78
C ILE A 193 -1.83 6.73 32.97
N GLU A 194 -2.75 5.79 32.75
CA GLU A 194 -3.62 5.22 33.80
C GLU A 194 -2.92 4.13 34.63
N GLY A 195 -1.66 3.81 34.37
CA GLY A 195 -0.90 2.78 35.09
C GLY A 195 -1.34 1.34 34.80
N ARG A 196 -2.17 1.12 33.77
CA ARG A 196 -2.57 -0.21 33.27
C ARG A 196 -1.43 -0.94 32.56
N LEU A 197 -0.46 -0.19 32.02
CA LEU A 197 0.78 -0.68 31.41
C LEU A 197 1.95 0.11 32.00
N LYS A 198 2.96 -0.59 32.52
CA LYS A 198 4.15 0.11 33.05
C LYS A 198 5.03 0.63 31.92
N PRO A 199 5.65 1.82 32.06
CA PRO A 199 6.54 2.37 31.02
C PRO A 199 7.67 1.43 30.60
N GLU A 200 8.22 0.63 31.54
CA GLU A 200 9.32 -0.30 31.27
C GLU A 200 8.87 -1.53 30.46
N GLU A 201 7.57 -1.81 30.43
CA GLU A 201 6.96 -2.92 29.68
C GLU A 201 6.54 -2.49 28.26
N VAL A 202 6.67 -1.19 27.93
CA VAL A 202 6.29 -0.66 26.63
C VAL A 202 7.27 -1.11 25.56
N LYS A 203 6.74 -1.87 24.61
CA LYS A 203 7.47 -2.29 23.43
C LYS A 203 7.18 -1.36 22.27
N PHE A 204 8.13 -0.48 21.98
CA PHE A 204 7.97 0.52 20.91
C PHE A 204 7.95 -0.09 19.51
N GLY A 205 8.83 -1.06 19.24
CA GLY A 205 9.03 -1.57 17.88
C GLY A 205 9.75 -2.91 17.82
N TYR A 206 10.36 -3.18 16.67
CA TYR A 206 11.07 -4.42 16.37
C TYR A 206 12.59 -4.18 16.36
N GLU A 207 13.19 -4.10 17.55
CA GLU A 207 14.64 -3.97 17.69
C GLU A 207 15.34 -5.29 17.29
N LYS A 208 14.87 -6.40 17.87
CA LYS A 208 15.38 -7.75 17.63
C LYS A 208 14.30 -8.65 17.03
N ILE A 209 14.67 -9.83 16.57
CA ILE A 209 13.68 -10.81 16.07
C ILE A 209 12.69 -11.24 17.17
N ALA A 210 13.14 -11.33 18.42
CA ALA A 210 12.26 -11.59 19.57
C ALA A 210 11.12 -10.56 19.68
N ASP A 211 11.35 -9.35 19.15
CA ASP A 211 10.37 -8.28 19.19
C ASP A 211 9.32 -8.36 18.08
N VAL A 212 9.56 -9.14 17.03
CA VAL A 212 8.61 -9.23 15.92
C VAL A 212 7.38 -10.02 16.34
N ASP A 213 6.20 -9.46 16.09
CA ASP A 213 4.94 -10.13 16.34
C ASP A 213 4.89 -11.48 15.62
N LYS A 214 4.37 -12.52 16.29
CA LYS A 214 4.30 -13.89 15.73
C LYS A 214 3.59 -13.90 14.37
N GLU A 215 2.51 -13.16 14.22
CA GLU A 215 1.76 -13.04 12.95
C GLU A 215 2.60 -12.41 11.83
N VAL A 216 3.43 -11.43 12.16
CA VAL A 216 4.35 -10.77 11.22
C VAL A 216 5.46 -11.75 10.81
N VAL A 217 6.02 -12.52 11.74
CA VAL A 217 6.97 -13.60 11.43
C VAL A 217 6.34 -14.63 10.50
N LEU A 218 5.13 -15.11 10.81
CA LEU A 218 4.40 -16.07 9.98
C LEU A 218 4.15 -15.51 8.57
N SER A 219 3.81 -14.23 8.46
CA SER A 219 3.62 -13.56 7.17
C SER A 219 4.93 -13.46 6.39
N CYS A 220 6.04 -13.07 7.04
CA CYS A 220 7.36 -12.98 6.41
C CYS A 220 7.86 -14.35 5.92
N GLN A 221 7.66 -15.41 6.71
CA GLN A 221 8.00 -16.79 6.34
C GLN A 221 7.22 -17.31 5.12
N SER A 222 6.15 -16.63 4.74
CA SER A 222 5.30 -16.97 3.60
C SER A 222 5.78 -16.32 2.29
N CYS A 223 6.87 -15.54 2.34
CA CYS A 223 7.47 -14.94 1.16
C CYS A 223 8.00 -16.01 0.20
N GLY A 224 7.31 -16.20 -0.93
CA GLY A 224 7.74 -17.06 -2.04
C GLY A 224 8.64 -16.38 -3.07
N GLU A 225 9.34 -15.31 -2.70
CA GLU A 225 10.27 -14.56 -3.55
C GLU A 225 9.75 -14.21 -4.95
N ILE A 226 8.45 -13.93 -5.07
CA ILE A 226 7.77 -13.67 -6.35
C ILE A 226 8.33 -12.41 -7.04
N GLY A 227 8.91 -11.47 -6.28
CA GLY A 227 9.55 -10.27 -6.82
C GLY A 227 8.59 -9.20 -7.34
N ALA A 228 7.27 -9.43 -7.26
CA ALA A 228 6.26 -8.44 -7.64
C ALA A 228 6.30 -7.17 -6.76
N CYS A 229 6.67 -7.33 -5.49
CA CYS A 229 6.87 -6.21 -4.59
C CYS A 229 8.08 -5.35 -4.98
N ASP A 230 9.19 -5.97 -5.43
CA ASP A 230 10.37 -5.25 -5.91
C ASP A 230 10.08 -4.56 -7.25
N ALA A 231 9.48 -5.29 -8.20
CA ALA A 231 9.21 -4.79 -9.56
C ALA A 231 8.32 -3.54 -9.60
N ASN A 232 7.40 -3.41 -8.64
CA ASN A 232 6.49 -2.28 -8.54
C ASN A 232 6.92 -1.25 -7.48
N CYS A 233 8.02 -1.48 -6.74
CA CYS A 233 8.43 -0.58 -5.68
C CYS A 233 9.05 0.72 -6.25
N PRO A 234 8.52 1.91 -5.89
CA PRO A 234 9.09 3.17 -6.33
C PRO A 234 10.53 3.38 -5.86
N ALA A 235 10.85 2.95 -4.63
CA ALA A 235 12.20 3.05 -4.08
C ALA A 235 13.20 2.15 -4.82
N VAL A 236 12.80 0.92 -5.18
CA VAL A 236 13.65 0.02 -5.99
C VAL A 236 13.94 0.63 -7.35
N ALA A 237 12.91 1.19 -8.01
CA ALA A 237 13.02 1.83 -9.32
C ALA A 237 13.87 3.12 -9.30
N ALA A 238 13.93 3.80 -8.16
CA ALA A 238 14.76 4.98 -7.93
C ALA A 238 16.21 4.65 -7.53
N GLY A 239 16.58 3.36 -7.43
CA GLY A 239 17.93 2.98 -7.02
C GLY A 239 18.19 3.08 -5.52
N ARG A 240 17.16 3.28 -4.68
CA ARG A 240 17.32 3.36 -3.23
C ARG A 240 17.77 2.03 -2.63
N LEU A 241 18.39 2.09 -1.45
CA LEU A 241 18.78 0.93 -0.64
C LEU A 241 17.57 0.23 0.01
N LEU A 242 16.57 -0.14 -0.77
CA LEU A 242 15.40 -0.89 -0.34
C LEU A 242 15.07 -1.98 -1.35
N SER A 243 14.82 -3.18 -0.84
CA SER A 243 14.00 -4.20 -1.48
C SER A 243 12.97 -4.67 -0.45
N PRO A 244 11.65 -4.48 -0.70
CA PRO A 244 10.63 -5.03 0.19
C PRO A 244 10.82 -6.53 0.40
N ARG A 245 11.19 -7.27 -0.66
CA ARG A 245 11.44 -8.71 -0.54
C ARG A 245 12.58 -9.02 0.40
N VAL A 246 13.71 -8.31 0.33
CA VAL A 246 14.85 -8.52 1.23
C VAL A 246 14.43 -8.24 2.68
N VAL A 247 13.71 -7.15 2.94
CA VAL A 247 13.19 -6.81 4.29
C VAL A 247 12.43 -7.99 4.93
N VAL A 248 11.46 -8.57 4.22
CA VAL A 248 10.67 -9.69 4.78
C VAL A 248 11.46 -11.00 4.80
N ARG A 249 12.40 -11.21 3.88
CA ARG A 249 13.28 -12.40 3.89
C ARG A 249 14.28 -12.36 5.02
N THR A 250 14.79 -11.18 5.41
CA THR A 250 15.64 -11.02 6.58
C THR A 250 14.92 -11.46 7.85
N VAL A 251 13.66 -11.07 8.04
CA VAL A 251 12.84 -11.56 9.16
C VAL A 251 12.61 -13.08 9.07
N ALA A 252 12.28 -13.59 7.88
CA ALA A 252 11.98 -15.01 7.70
C ALA A 252 13.17 -15.93 7.96
N LEU A 253 14.37 -15.56 7.51
CA LEU A 253 15.59 -16.35 7.65
C LEU A 253 16.14 -16.32 9.08
N ASN A 254 15.96 -15.20 9.77
CA ASN A 254 16.45 -15.03 11.14
C ASN A 254 15.39 -15.33 12.20
N SER A 255 14.22 -15.87 11.84
CA SER A 255 13.10 -16.09 12.78
C SER A 255 13.42 -17.01 13.97
N ASN A 256 14.50 -17.79 13.86
CA ASN A 256 14.97 -18.71 14.91
C ASN A 256 16.14 -18.13 15.73
N ASN A 257 16.56 -16.89 15.47
CA ASN A 257 17.61 -16.20 16.21
C ASN A 257 17.00 -14.99 16.95
N PRO A 258 16.49 -15.17 18.18
CA PRO A 258 15.79 -14.13 18.92
C PRO A 258 16.60 -12.85 19.12
N ASN A 259 17.93 -12.96 19.23
CA ASN A 259 18.85 -11.87 19.52
C ASN A 259 19.36 -11.14 18.26
N TYR A 260 18.92 -11.55 17.08
CA TYR A 260 19.32 -10.90 15.83
C TYR A 260 18.87 -9.44 15.81
N GLU A 261 19.81 -8.50 15.70
CA GLU A 261 19.59 -7.05 15.68
C GLU A 261 18.92 -6.61 14.37
N LEU A 262 17.62 -6.79 14.32
CA LEU A 262 16.81 -6.54 13.13
C LEU A 262 16.80 -5.06 12.75
N ALA A 263 16.66 -4.17 13.74
CA ALA A 263 16.56 -2.74 13.47
C ALA A 263 17.85 -2.18 12.87
N LEU A 264 19.01 -2.56 13.41
CA LEU A 264 20.31 -2.15 12.89
C LEU A 264 20.54 -2.69 11.47
N LYS A 265 20.21 -3.97 11.22
CA LYS A 265 20.37 -4.57 9.90
C LYS A 265 19.50 -3.91 8.82
N LEU A 266 18.28 -3.48 9.16
CA LEU A 266 17.29 -2.97 8.20
C LEU A 266 17.16 -1.45 8.16
N GLU A 267 17.97 -0.72 8.91
CA GLU A 267 17.88 0.74 9.03
C GLU A 267 17.91 1.48 7.67
N PRO A 268 18.87 1.24 6.76
CA PRO A 268 18.87 1.89 5.44
C PRO A 268 17.58 1.64 4.65
N GLN A 269 17.09 0.40 4.72
CA GLN A 269 15.92 -0.07 3.97
C GLN A 269 14.65 0.58 4.50
N VAL A 270 14.49 0.70 5.82
CA VAL A 270 13.27 1.27 6.38
C VAL A 270 13.18 2.77 6.13
N TRP A 271 14.29 3.51 6.17
CA TRP A 271 14.29 4.94 5.84
C TRP A 271 14.07 5.19 4.34
N ALA A 272 14.55 4.30 3.48
CA ALA A 272 14.29 4.39 2.04
C ALA A 272 12.82 4.18 1.63
N CYS A 273 11.98 3.65 2.51
CA CYS A 273 10.58 3.33 2.24
C CYS A 273 9.67 4.58 2.27
N THR A 274 8.89 4.80 1.21
CA THR A 274 7.88 5.88 1.17
C THR A 274 6.53 5.49 1.77
N THR A 275 6.44 4.30 2.36
CA THR A 275 5.22 3.71 2.95
C THR A 275 3.99 3.73 2.04
N CYS A 276 4.18 3.75 0.72
CA CYS A 276 3.06 3.84 -0.21
C CYS A 276 2.24 2.54 -0.32
N GLY A 277 2.71 1.42 0.21
CA GLY A 277 1.95 0.15 0.23
C GLY A 277 1.89 -0.61 -1.10
N MET A 278 2.64 -0.20 -2.13
CA MET A 278 2.64 -0.92 -3.43
C MET A 278 3.12 -2.39 -3.29
N CYS A 279 4.07 -2.63 -2.39
CA CYS A 279 4.58 -3.96 -2.09
C CYS A 279 3.53 -4.89 -1.47
N VAL A 280 2.64 -4.34 -0.63
CA VAL A 280 1.53 -5.08 -0.01
C VAL A 280 0.46 -5.35 -1.05
N TYR A 281 0.09 -4.34 -1.84
CA TYR A 281 -0.88 -4.46 -2.92
C TYR A 281 -0.49 -5.50 -3.96
N SER A 282 0.79 -5.51 -4.36
CA SER A 282 1.30 -6.37 -5.43
C SER A 282 1.64 -7.79 -4.97
N CYS A 283 1.53 -8.11 -3.67
CA CYS A 283 1.91 -9.42 -3.15
C CYS A 283 0.77 -10.43 -3.36
N PRO A 284 0.95 -11.46 -4.22
CA PRO A 284 -0.11 -12.43 -4.48
C PRO A 284 -0.48 -13.23 -3.23
N VAL A 285 0.52 -13.53 -2.39
CA VAL A 285 0.36 -14.31 -1.17
C VAL A 285 0.14 -13.44 0.07
N LYS A 286 -0.18 -12.14 -0.11
CA LYS A 286 -0.58 -11.19 0.94
C LYS A 286 0.41 -11.02 2.11
N VAL A 287 1.71 -11.00 1.84
CA VAL A 287 2.72 -10.58 2.83
C VAL A 287 2.62 -9.07 3.06
N ASN A 288 2.47 -8.66 4.32
CA ASN A 288 2.47 -7.24 4.68
C ASN A 288 3.89 -6.79 5.03
N HIS A 289 4.52 -6.15 4.07
CA HIS A 289 5.88 -5.64 4.21
C HIS A 289 5.94 -4.43 5.15
N LEU A 290 4.85 -3.66 5.25
CA LEU A 290 4.82 -2.43 6.02
C LEU A 290 4.86 -2.69 7.53
N ASP A 291 4.34 -3.83 8.00
CA ASP A 291 4.41 -4.19 9.43
C ASP A 291 5.86 -4.20 9.92
N VAL A 292 6.78 -4.76 9.12
CA VAL A 292 8.22 -4.77 9.42
C VAL A 292 8.80 -3.36 9.35
N ILE A 293 8.48 -2.59 8.29
CA ILE A 293 8.99 -1.22 8.11
C ILE A 293 8.64 -0.35 9.31
N TYR A 294 7.37 -0.32 9.71
CA TYR A 294 6.92 0.51 10.81
C TYR A 294 7.42 0.01 12.16
N GLY A 295 7.43 -1.31 12.38
CA GLY A 295 7.97 -1.88 13.62
C GLY A 295 9.45 -1.53 13.81
N VAL A 296 10.28 -1.66 12.78
CA VAL A 296 11.70 -1.28 12.86
C VAL A 296 11.87 0.23 13.00
N ARG A 297 11.11 1.05 12.26
CA ARG A 297 11.14 2.51 12.40
C ARG A 297 10.88 2.96 13.83
N ARG A 298 9.85 2.40 14.48
CA ARG A 298 9.53 2.69 15.88
C ARG A 298 10.69 2.36 16.83
N ALA A 299 11.37 1.23 16.60
CA ALA A 299 12.55 0.87 17.39
C ALA A 299 13.71 1.86 17.18
N LEU A 300 13.99 2.25 15.94
CA LEU A 300 15.05 3.22 15.63
C LEU A 300 14.76 4.60 16.22
N VAL A 301 13.52 5.06 16.15
CA VAL A 301 13.10 6.33 16.77
C VAL A 301 13.26 6.27 18.29
N ALA A 302 12.83 5.18 18.94
CA ALA A 302 13.00 4.99 20.39
C ALA A 302 14.48 4.99 20.81
N GLN A 303 15.38 4.56 19.92
CA GLN A 303 16.84 4.59 20.13
C GLN A 303 17.49 5.93 19.73
N SER A 304 16.69 6.94 19.36
CA SER A 304 17.17 8.23 18.81
C SER A 304 18.03 8.09 17.55
N ARG A 305 17.85 7.01 16.78
CA ARG A 305 18.57 6.72 15.53
C ARG A 305 17.77 7.24 14.34
N VAL A 306 17.73 8.56 14.21
CA VAL A 306 17.02 9.27 13.13
C VAL A 306 17.91 10.32 12.49
N ASP A 307 17.63 10.67 11.24
CA ASP A 307 18.27 11.80 10.57
C ASP A 307 17.93 13.11 11.30
N LYS A 308 18.84 14.09 11.26
CA LYS A 308 18.63 15.40 11.90
C LYS A 308 17.34 16.06 11.41
N LYS A 309 17.03 16.02 10.11
CA LYS A 309 15.80 16.64 9.57
C LYS A 309 14.54 15.96 10.09
N VAL A 310 14.61 14.65 10.37
CA VAL A 310 13.53 13.92 11.00
C VAL A 310 13.35 14.38 12.46
N ALA A 311 14.44 14.51 13.21
CA ALA A 311 14.40 15.03 14.58
C ALA A 311 13.84 16.46 14.63
N ASP A 312 14.26 17.35 13.72
CA ASP A 312 13.78 18.73 13.60
C ASP A 312 12.25 18.79 13.44
N VAL A 313 11.68 17.81 12.74
CA VAL A 313 10.24 17.75 12.51
C VAL A 313 9.50 17.23 13.73
N LEU A 314 10.04 16.22 14.41
CA LEU A 314 9.48 15.75 15.67
C LEU A 314 9.49 16.86 16.72
N MET A 315 10.57 17.65 16.78
CA MET A 315 10.66 18.85 17.60
C MET A 315 9.64 19.92 17.17
N SER A 316 9.52 20.19 15.88
CA SER A 316 8.54 21.14 15.34
C SER A 316 7.12 20.80 15.76
N VAL A 317 6.74 19.52 15.67
CA VAL A 317 5.41 19.07 16.09
C VAL A 317 5.24 19.24 17.61
N SER A 318 6.29 19.01 18.38
CA SER A 318 6.25 19.17 19.85
C SER A 318 6.12 20.64 20.28
N GLN A 319 6.76 21.56 19.57
CA GLN A 319 6.82 22.98 19.93
C GLN A 319 5.66 23.79 19.31
N TYR A 320 5.32 23.51 18.06
CA TYR A 320 4.38 24.30 17.27
C TYR A 320 3.09 23.56 16.93
N ASN A 321 2.95 22.28 17.32
CA ASN A 321 1.83 21.42 16.94
C ASN A 321 1.65 21.27 15.42
N ASN A 322 2.68 21.54 14.62
CA ASN A 322 2.67 21.38 13.17
C ASN A 322 4.06 21.00 12.63
N THR A 323 4.07 20.55 11.37
CA THR A 323 5.29 20.02 10.72
C THR A 323 6.10 21.09 9.97
N MET A 324 5.72 22.37 10.06
CA MET A 324 6.27 23.45 9.23
C MET A 324 7.07 24.48 10.03
N SER A 325 7.23 24.24 11.35
CA SER A 325 7.98 25.10 12.28
C SER A 325 7.52 26.56 12.29
N MET A 326 6.22 26.77 12.08
CA MET A 326 5.60 28.09 12.12
C MET A 326 4.63 28.20 13.32
N PRO A 327 4.47 29.38 13.93
CA PRO A 327 3.46 29.59 14.96
C PRO A 327 2.06 29.24 14.45
N ASN A 328 1.25 28.61 15.30
CA ASN A 328 -0.15 28.32 14.97
C ASN A 328 -1.04 29.58 14.97
N SER A 329 -0.62 30.63 15.68
CA SER A 329 -1.41 31.86 15.74
C SER A 329 -1.53 32.54 14.38
N GLY A 330 -2.75 32.88 13.99
CA GLY A 330 -3.08 33.52 12.71
C GLY A 330 -3.01 32.59 11.50
N ARG A 331 -2.87 31.27 11.69
CA ARG A 331 -2.65 30.32 10.57
C ARG A 331 -3.79 30.28 9.55
N HIS A 332 -4.99 30.73 9.93
CA HIS A 332 -6.19 30.78 9.09
C HIS A 332 -6.76 32.18 8.90
N ASP A 333 -6.05 33.25 9.26
CA ASP A 333 -6.57 34.63 9.11
C ASP A 333 -6.93 34.93 7.65
N TRP A 334 -6.09 34.49 6.72
CA TRP A 334 -6.33 34.63 5.29
C TRP A 334 -7.58 33.88 4.77
N LEU A 335 -8.10 32.89 5.52
CA LEU A 335 -9.38 32.23 5.21
C LEU A 335 -10.57 33.07 5.70
N ARG A 336 -10.41 33.81 6.79
CA ARG A 336 -11.42 34.76 7.28
C ARG A 336 -11.65 35.88 6.28
N ASP A 337 -10.58 36.36 5.64
CA ASP A 337 -10.67 37.34 4.54
C ASP A 337 -11.49 36.83 3.34
N LEU A 338 -11.61 35.50 3.18
CA LEU A 338 -12.41 34.85 2.15
C LEU A 338 -13.85 34.54 2.60
N GLY A 339 -14.19 34.89 3.85
CA GLY A 339 -15.51 34.69 4.44
C GLY A 339 -15.70 33.34 5.14
N VAL A 340 -14.64 32.57 5.38
CA VAL A 340 -14.72 31.31 6.14
C VAL A 340 -14.70 31.63 7.63
N LYS A 341 -15.75 31.21 8.35
CA LYS A 341 -15.90 31.47 9.79
C LYS A 341 -15.12 30.47 10.63
N LEU A 342 -14.70 30.89 11.81
CA LEU A 342 -14.17 29.98 12.82
C LEU A 342 -15.30 29.12 13.39
N ILE A 343 -14.98 27.92 13.88
CA ILE A 343 -15.99 27.03 14.46
C ILE A 343 -16.66 27.62 15.71
N GLY A 344 -15.96 28.48 16.44
CA GLY A 344 -16.55 29.25 17.55
C GLY A 344 -17.50 30.37 17.09
N GLU A 345 -17.31 30.90 15.88
CA GLU A 345 -18.19 31.92 15.28
C GLU A 345 -19.39 31.27 14.57
N ASN A 346 -19.28 30.01 14.16
CA ASN A 346 -20.31 29.23 13.48
C ASN A 346 -20.45 27.81 14.09
N PRO A 347 -21.06 27.69 15.28
CA PRO A 347 -21.21 26.39 15.96
C PRO A 347 -22.17 25.44 15.24
N GLU A 348 -23.04 25.94 14.37
CA GLU A 348 -24.00 25.15 13.57
C GLU A 348 -23.40 24.64 12.26
N ALA A 349 -22.09 24.85 12.02
CA ALA A 349 -21.43 24.38 10.81
C ALA A 349 -21.55 22.85 10.66
N GLU A 350 -22.01 22.42 9.48
CA GLU A 350 -22.19 20.99 9.16
C GLU A 350 -20.83 20.27 9.01
N TYR A 351 -19.82 20.95 8.48
CA TYR A 351 -18.49 20.39 8.24
C TYR A 351 -17.38 21.25 8.85
N LEU A 352 -16.43 20.58 9.48
CA LEU A 352 -15.13 21.16 9.78
C LEU A 352 -14.19 21.00 8.58
N LEU A 353 -13.69 22.10 8.01
CA LEU A 353 -12.60 22.07 7.03
C LEU A 353 -11.26 21.99 7.75
N TRP A 354 -10.66 20.80 7.74
CA TRP A 354 -9.31 20.57 8.22
C TRP A 354 -8.29 20.95 7.15
N VAL A 355 -7.68 22.12 7.32
CA VAL A 355 -6.77 22.74 6.35
C VAL A 355 -5.42 22.00 6.35
N GLY A 356 -4.94 21.63 7.54
CA GLY A 356 -3.71 20.88 7.78
C GLY A 356 -2.44 21.71 7.57
N CYS A 357 -1.30 21.17 8.01
CA CYS A 357 -0.04 21.91 8.04
C CYS A 357 0.38 22.48 6.67
N MET A 358 0.30 21.67 5.60
CA MET A 358 0.60 22.17 4.25
C MET A 358 -0.37 23.26 3.81
N GLY A 359 -1.68 23.08 4.01
CA GLY A 359 -2.68 24.05 3.59
C GLY A 359 -2.60 25.38 4.33
N SER A 360 -2.22 25.35 5.61
CA SER A 360 -2.12 26.57 6.42
C SER A 360 -0.85 27.36 6.13
N PHE A 361 0.25 26.71 5.74
CA PHE A 361 1.58 27.32 5.75
C PHE A 361 2.33 27.32 4.41
N ASP A 362 2.11 26.34 3.54
CA ASP A 362 2.76 26.30 2.23
C ASP A 362 2.01 27.19 1.23
N GLY A 363 2.71 28.17 0.65
CA GLY A 363 2.10 29.16 -0.24
C GLY A 363 1.42 28.56 -1.46
N ARG A 364 2.00 27.50 -2.06
CA ARG A 364 1.40 26.80 -3.20
C ARG A 364 0.12 26.08 -2.80
N THR A 365 0.10 25.46 -1.62
CA THR A 365 -1.07 24.75 -1.09
C THR A 365 -2.16 25.71 -0.64
N ARG A 366 -1.82 26.90 -0.14
CA ARG A 366 -2.82 27.96 0.13
C ARG A 366 -3.66 28.27 -1.10
N GLU A 367 -3.05 28.36 -2.29
CA GLU A 367 -3.80 28.57 -3.54
C GLU A 367 -4.78 27.43 -3.86
N ILE A 368 -4.42 26.18 -3.53
CA ILE A 368 -5.32 25.03 -3.67
C ILE A 368 -6.54 25.18 -2.73
N VAL A 369 -6.30 25.57 -1.48
CA VAL A 369 -7.37 25.78 -0.50
C VAL A 369 -8.24 26.98 -0.90
N LYS A 370 -7.66 28.08 -1.38
CA LYS A 370 -8.40 29.23 -1.90
C LYS A 370 -9.34 28.83 -3.03
N ALA A 371 -8.83 28.07 -4.00
CA ALA A 371 -9.64 27.55 -5.09
C ALA A 371 -10.80 26.69 -4.56
N PHE A 372 -10.53 25.82 -3.58
CA PHE A 372 -11.59 25.01 -2.98
C PHE A 372 -12.65 25.86 -2.24
N VAL A 373 -12.23 26.89 -1.49
CA VAL A 373 -13.13 27.83 -0.80
C VAL A 373 -13.96 28.64 -1.79
N GLU A 374 -13.40 29.05 -2.92
CA GLU A 374 -14.12 29.74 -3.99
C GLU A 374 -15.23 28.86 -4.59
N ILE A 375 -14.95 27.57 -4.81
CA ILE A 375 -15.97 26.60 -5.24
C ILE A 375 -17.09 26.52 -4.20
N LEU A 376 -16.75 26.40 -2.93
CA LEU A 376 -17.73 26.33 -1.84
C LEU A 376 -18.57 27.61 -1.75
N LYS A 377 -17.95 28.78 -1.98
CA LYS A 377 -18.66 30.06 -2.05
C LYS A 377 -19.67 30.07 -3.18
N LYS A 378 -19.27 29.69 -4.39
CA LYS A 378 -20.17 29.66 -5.56
C LYS A 378 -21.30 28.63 -5.39
N ALA A 379 -21.02 27.53 -4.69
CA ALA A 379 -22.01 26.52 -4.35
C ALA A 379 -22.98 26.92 -3.21
N ASN A 380 -22.82 28.10 -2.60
CA ASN A 380 -23.54 28.53 -1.39
C ASN A 380 -23.35 27.52 -0.23
N MET A 381 -22.11 27.05 -0.02
CA MET A 381 -21.75 26.13 1.07
C MET A 381 -21.00 26.78 2.22
N LEU A 382 -20.49 28.01 2.10
CA LEU A 382 -19.61 28.59 3.14
C LEU A 382 -20.22 28.62 4.53
N GLU A 383 -21.53 28.90 4.67
CA GLU A 383 -22.22 28.90 5.96
C GLU A 383 -22.30 27.52 6.62
N LYS A 384 -22.10 26.44 5.85
CA LYS A 384 -22.03 25.07 6.37
C LYS A 384 -20.61 24.64 6.76
N ILE A 385 -19.61 25.49 6.52
CA ILE A 385 -18.20 25.19 6.74
C ILE A 385 -17.66 26.06 7.86
N ALA A 386 -16.85 25.47 8.73
CA ALA A 386 -16.03 26.20 9.68
C ALA A 386 -14.60 25.67 9.71
N VAL A 387 -13.67 26.47 10.23
CA VAL A 387 -12.27 26.07 10.48
C VAL A 387 -11.93 26.25 11.95
N LEU A 388 -10.91 25.54 12.45
CA LEU A 388 -10.48 25.63 13.85
C LEU A 388 -9.66 26.88 14.18
N GLY A 389 -9.21 27.65 13.18
CA GLY A 389 -8.30 28.77 13.43
C GLY A 389 -6.99 28.31 14.07
N ASP A 390 -6.58 29.00 15.13
CA ASP A 390 -5.34 28.75 15.88
C ASP A 390 -5.34 27.42 16.64
N GLU A 391 -6.53 26.86 16.91
CA GLU A 391 -6.67 25.57 17.60
C GLU A 391 -6.35 24.36 16.68
N GLU A 392 -6.23 24.55 15.35
CA GLU A 392 -5.89 23.44 14.46
C GLU A 392 -4.44 22.96 14.69
N THR A 393 -4.24 21.65 14.82
CA THR A 393 -2.91 21.04 14.98
C THR A 393 -2.56 20.14 13.78
N CYS A 394 -1.52 19.32 13.91
CA CYS A 394 -1.18 18.28 12.94
C CYS A 394 -2.20 17.14 12.97
N CYS A 395 -2.43 16.48 11.82
CA CYS A 395 -3.22 15.25 11.76
C CYS A 395 -2.46 14.01 12.28
N GLY A 396 -1.18 14.15 12.62
CA GLY A 396 -0.33 13.08 13.14
C GLY A 396 0.30 12.15 12.11
N ASP A 397 -0.10 12.19 10.82
CA ASP A 397 0.43 11.25 9.80
C ASP A 397 1.97 11.24 9.72
N PRO A 398 2.69 12.38 9.54
CA PRO A 398 4.14 12.33 9.35
C PRO A 398 4.87 11.65 10.52
N VAL A 399 4.46 12.00 11.74
CA VAL A 399 5.02 11.51 13.01
C VAL A 399 4.82 10.00 13.13
N ARG A 400 3.61 9.53 12.85
CA ARG A 400 3.28 8.11 12.89
C ARG A 400 4.03 7.31 11.84
N ARG A 401 4.17 7.84 10.61
CA ARG A 401 4.92 7.16 9.54
C ARG A 401 6.41 7.13 9.78
N ILE A 402 6.97 8.13 10.47
CA ILE A 402 8.37 8.15 10.92
C ILE A 402 8.62 7.08 11.98
N GLY A 403 7.62 6.74 12.78
CA GLY A 403 7.70 5.71 13.82
C GLY A 403 7.57 6.26 15.24
N GLU A 404 7.27 7.56 15.41
CA GLU A 404 7.09 8.17 16.72
C GLU A 404 5.64 7.97 17.19
N GLU A 405 5.36 6.79 17.76
CA GLU A 405 4.00 6.37 18.09
C GLU A 405 3.42 7.11 19.30
N SER A 406 4.22 7.43 20.33
CA SER A 406 3.74 8.15 21.52
C SER A 406 3.22 9.53 21.14
N ARG A 407 4.01 10.30 20.39
CA ARG A 407 3.60 11.63 19.92
C ARG A 407 2.37 11.58 19.02
N PHE A 408 2.25 10.55 18.17
CA PHE A 408 1.05 10.37 17.39
C PHE A 408 -0.19 10.25 18.30
N GLN A 409 -0.12 9.44 19.35
CA GLN A 409 -1.24 9.26 20.28
C GLN A 409 -1.59 10.55 21.03
N GLU A 410 -0.59 11.31 21.49
CA GLU A 410 -0.82 12.63 22.10
C GLU A 410 -1.59 13.57 21.17
N ILE A 411 -1.22 13.62 19.89
CA ILE A 411 -1.91 14.44 18.88
C ILE A 411 -3.36 13.96 18.69
N VAL A 412 -3.59 12.64 18.64
CA VAL A 412 -4.95 12.11 18.50
C VAL A 412 -5.82 12.47 19.70
N LEU A 413 -5.29 12.36 20.92
CA LEU A 413 -6.01 12.68 22.15
C LEU A 413 -6.31 14.18 22.24
N ALA A 414 -5.34 15.05 21.95
CA ALA A 414 -5.58 16.50 21.90
C ALA A 414 -6.63 16.88 20.84
N ASN A 415 -6.56 16.27 19.65
CA ASN A 415 -7.55 16.53 18.60
C ASN A 415 -8.93 15.98 18.95
N LYS A 416 -9.00 14.85 19.66
CA LYS A 416 -10.24 14.30 20.19
C LYS A 416 -10.94 15.30 21.12
N GLU A 417 -10.21 15.90 22.06
CA GLU A 417 -10.77 16.91 22.96
C GLU A 417 -11.34 18.12 22.19
N ILE A 418 -10.65 18.59 21.15
CA ILE A 418 -11.13 19.67 20.29
C ILE A 418 -12.40 19.26 19.53
N PHE A 419 -12.43 18.05 18.96
CA PHE A 419 -13.60 17.55 18.24
C PHE A 419 -14.81 17.36 19.16
N GLU A 420 -14.60 16.90 20.38
CA GLU A 420 -15.64 16.75 21.40
C GLU A 420 -16.15 18.11 21.89
N LYS A 421 -15.24 19.06 22.16
CA LYS A 421 -15.54 20.45 22.54
C LYS A 421 -16.49 21.14 21.55
N TYR A 422 -16.26 20.95 20.25
CA TYR A 422 -17.05 21.58 19.20
C TYR A 422 -18.11 20.66 18.57
N GLY A 423 -18.30 19.44 19.07
CA GLY A 423 -19.29 18.49 18.54
C GLY A 423 -19.06 18.10 17.08
N VAL A 424 -17.81 18.06 16.62
CA VAL A 424 -17.45 17.80 15.21
C VAL A 424 -17.82 16.38 14.82
N LYS A 425 -18.65 16.23 13.78
CA LYS A 425 -19.07 14.92 13.23
C LYS A 425 -18.57 14.68 11.81
N LYS A 426 -18.56 15.72 10.98
CA LYS A 426 -18.10 15.65 9.59
C LYS A 426 -16.85 16.51 9.39
N LEU A 427 -15.85 15.95 8.72
CA LEU A 427 -14.57 16.60 8.49
C LEU A 427 -14.22 16.55 7.00
N ILE A 428 -13.89 17.70 6.42
CA ILE A 428 -13.37 17.82 5.05
C ILE A 428 -11.87 18.06 5.12
N THR A 429 -11.07 17.39 4.28
CA THR A 429 -9.65 17.69 4.13
C THR A 429 -9.22 17.61 2.67
N ILE A 430 -8.28 18.48 2.27
CA ILE A 430 -7.66 18.45 0.94
C ILE A 430 -6.49 17.45 0.85
N CYS A 431 -6.12 16.83 1.98
CA CYS A 431 -4.93 16.02 2.09
C CYS A 431 -5.26 14.53 2.26
N PRO A 432 -4.87 13.65 1.31
CA PRO A 432 -5.06 12.21 1.44
C PRO A 432 -4.39 11.57 2.66
N HIS A 433 -3.33 12.16 3.19
CA HIS A 433 -2.66 11.68 4.40
C HIS A 433 -3.56 11.89 5.62
N GLY A 434 -4.07 13.11 5.80
CA GLY A 434 -5.07 13.43 6.82
C GLY A 434 -6.33 12.58 6.65
N TYR A 435 -6.84 12.48 5.42
CA TYR A 435 -7.98 11.62 5.10
C TYR A 435 -7.78 10.18 5.58
N ASN A 436 -6.62 9.59 5.29
CA ASN A 436 -6.32 8.22 5.69
C ASN A 436 -6.28 8.05 7.21
N VAL A 437 -5.62 8.98 7.92
CA VAL A 437 -5.42 8.86 9.36
C VAL A 437 -6.72 9.13 10.11
N PHE A 438 -7.47 10.18 9.76
CA PHE A 438 -8.78 10.44 10.38
C PHE A 438 -9.79 9.32 10.14
N LYS A 439 -9.79 8.73 8.94
CA LYS A 439 -10.78 7.70 8.58
C LYS A 439 -10.44 6.32 9.15
N ASN A 440 -9.17 5.91 9.11
CA ASN A 440 -8.79 4.51 9.37
C ASN A 440 -8.08 4.31 10.71
N GLU A 441 -7.52 5.38 11.29
CA GLU A 441 -6.60 5.26 12.42
C GLU A 441 -7.12 5.94 13.69
N TYR A 442 -7.73 7.12 13.58
CA TYR A 442 -8.41 7.82 14.67
C TYR A 442 -9.55 7.00 15.34
N PRO A 443 -10.33 6.17 14.62
CA PRO A 443 -11.35 5.31 15.24
C PRO A 443 -10.80 4.36 16.30
N ASN A 444 -9.52 3.98 16.21
CA ASN A 444 -8.89 3.15 17.22
C ASN A 444 -8.80 3.88 18.58
N PHE A 445 -8.90 5.20 18.63
CA PHE A 445 -8.80 6.04 19.84
C PHE A 445 -10.16 6.64 20.24
N GLY A 446 -11.26 6.06 19.74
CA GLY A 446 -12.61 6.50 20.06
C GLY A 446 -13.12 7.68 19.24
N VAL A 447 -12.32 8.25 18.34
CA VAL A 447 -12.74 9.37 17.47
C VAL A 447 -13.47 8.83 16.25
N LYS A 448 -14.78 9.11 16.16
CA LYS A 448 -15.63 8.71 15.03
C LYS A 448 -16.04 9.93 14.22
N LEU A 449 -15.51 10.04 13.01
CA LEU A 449 -15.78 11.14 12.08
C LEU A 449 -16.24 10.59 10.74
N GLU A 450 -17.18 11.28 10.11
CA GLU A 450 -17.42 11.15 8.67
C GLU A 450 -16.38 12.01 7.93
N VAL A 451 -15.36 11.34 7.38
CA VAL A 451 -14.23 12.02 6.76
C VAL A 451 -14.41 12.08 5.25
N TYR A 452 -14.34 13.30 4.71
CA TYR A 452 -14.47 13.61 3.29
C TYR A 452 -13.14 14.18 2.78
N HIS A 453 -12.60 13.57 1.73
CA HIS A 453 -11.59 14.25 0.91
C HIS A 453 -12.29 15.30 0.02
N HIS A 454 -11.65 16.42 -0.29
CA HIS A 454 -12.28 17.51 -1.08
C HIS A 454 -12.84 17.03 -2.42
N THR A 455 -12.24 16.01 -3.04
CA THR A 455 -12.78 15.39 -4.27
C THR A 455 -14.20 14.83 -4.12
N HIS A 456 -14.59 14.34 -2.95
CA HIS A 456 -15.96 13.87 -2.71
C HIS A 456 -16.95 15.04 -2.74
N ILE A 457 -16.56 16.15 -2.10
CA ILE A 457 -17.37 17.38 -2.07
C ILE A 457 -17.49 17.96 -3.47
N LEU A 458 -16.38 18.03 -4.21
CA LEU A 458 -16.39 18.49 -5.61
C LEU A 458 -17.30 17.62 -6.49
N GLN A 459 -17.22 16.30 -6.34
CA GLN A 459 -18.08 15.38 -7.10
C GLN A 459 -19.55 15.64 -6.78
N GLN A 460 -19.89 15.69 -5.49
CA GLN A 460 -21.25 15.94 -5.02
C GLN A 460 -21.80 17.27 -5.58
N LEU A 461 -21.02 18.35 -5.49
CA LEU A 461 -21.42 19.67 -5.99
C LEU A 461 -21.72 19.68 -7.50
N VAL A 462 -20.93 18.95 -8.28
CA VAL A 462 -21.10 18.83 -9.74
C VAL A 462 -22.29 17.94 -10.08
N GLU A 463 -22.50 16.84 -9.36
CA GLU A 463 -23.59 15.90 -9.63
C GLU A 463 -24.96 16.44 -9.19
N GLU A 464 -25.01 17.19 -8.09
CA GLU A 464 -26.22 17.89 -7.62
C GLU A 464 -26.54 19.16 -8.44
N GLY A 465 -25.67 19.55 -9.37
CA GLY A 465 -25.85 20.77 -10.17
C GLY A 465 -25.70 22.08 -9.37
N ARG A 466 -25.13 22.01 -8.16
CA ARG A 466 -24.87 23.18 -7.30
C ARG A 466 -23.76 24.08 -7.84
N ILE A 467 -22.87 23.52 -8.64
CA ILE A 467 -21.93 24.27 -9.46
C ILE A 467 -22.03 23.84 -10.91
N ALA A 468 -22.01 24.82 -11.82
CA ALA A 468 -21.96 24.58 -13.25
C ALA A 468 -20.52 24.76 -13.74
N ILE A 469 -20.06 23.82 -14.57
CA ILE A 469 -18.71 23.80 -15.11
C ILE A 469 -18.79 23.90 -16.62
N THR A 470 -18.03 24.81 -17.20
CA THR A 470 -17.85 24.90 -18.66
C THR A 470 -17.00 23.73 -19.17
N PRO A 471 -17.48 22.98 -20.19
CA PRO A 471 -16.64 22.01 -20.87
C PRO A 471 -15.38 22.65 -21.45
N GLY A 472 -14.28 21.91 -21.38
CA GLY A 472 -13.01 22.29 -21.99
C GLY A 472 -12.51 21.23 -22.97
N ASP A 473 -11.46 21.58 -23.70
CA ASP A 473 -10.75 20.73 -24.67
C ASP A 473 -9.32 20.40 -24.21
N ARG A 474 -8.91 20.93 -23.05
CA ARG A 474 -7.55 20.77 -22.50
C ARG A 474 -7.24 19.29 -22.29
N LEU A 475 -6.14 18.83 -22.87
CA LEU A 475 -5.63 17.47 -22.64
C LEU A 475 -4.91 17.40 -21.29
N MET A 476 -5.45 16.57 -20.40
CA MET A 476 -5.02 16.41 -19.01
C MET A 476 -4.61 14.96 -18.73
N THR A 477 -3.76 14.78 -17.73
CA THR A 477 -3.47 13.49 -17.11
C THR A 477 -3.65 13.61 -15.59
N ILE A 478 -3.77 12.48 -14.90
CA ILE A 478 -4.03 12.47 -13.46
C ILE A 478 -2.96 11.69 -12.70
N HIS A 479 -2.53 12.25 -11.57
CA HIS A 479 -1.77 11.54 -10.56
C HIS A 479 -2.66 11.20 -9.37
N ASP A 480 -3.02 9.92 -9.26
CA ASP A 480 -3.74 9.40 -8.10
C ASP A 480 -2.79 9.28 -6.88
N PRO A 481 -3.08 9.95 -5.74
CA PRO A 481 -2.30 9.79 -4.52
C PRO A 481 -2.46 8.38 -3.94
N CYS A 482 -1.38 7.79 -3.41
CA CYS A 482 -1.43 6.41 -2.90
C CYS A 482 -2.40 6.26 -1.71
N TYR A 483 -2.42 7.21 -0.78
CA TYR A 483 -3.34 7.18 0.36
C TYR A 483 -4.80 7.36 -0.04
N LEU A 484 -5.10 7.95 -1.20
CA LEU A 484 -6.48 8.10 -1.67
C LEU A 484 -6.92 6.87 -2.47
N ALA A 485 -6.16 6.53 -3.51
CA ALA A 485 -6.54 5.49 -4.45
C ALA A 485 -6.23 4.08 -3.94
N ARG A 486 -5.02 3.81 -3.42
CA ARG A 486 -4.63 2.46 -3.01
C ARG A 486 -5.12 2.08 -1.62
N TYR A 487 -4.96 2.97 -0.65
CA TYR A 487 -5.40 2.72 0.72
C TYR A 487 -6.92 2.78 0.82
N ASN A 488 -7.51 3.85 0.28
CA ASN A 488 -8.91 4.15 0.51
C ASN A 488 -9.85 3.86 -0.67
N LYS A 489 -9.32 3.32 -1.79
CA LYS A 489 -10.09 2.90 -2.98
C LYS A 489 -10.92 4.02 -3.61
N VAL A 490 -10.49 5.28 -3.44
CA VAL A 490 -11.14 6.46 -4.05
C VAL A 490 -10.47 6.77 -5.39
N VAL A 491 -11.11 6.35 -6.48
CA VAL A 491 -10.56 6.38 -7.85
C VAL A 491 -11.51 7.08 -8.83
N ASP A 492 -12.79 6.69 -8.87
CA ASP A 492 -13.71 7.18 -9.89
C ASP A 492 -14.21 8.63 -9.70
N PRO A 493 -14.43 9.16 -8.48
CA PRO A 493 -14.92 10.52 -8.26
C PRO A 493 -14.16 11.59 -9.06
N GLN A 494 -12.84 11.59 -8.96
CA GLN A 494 -11.97 12.54 -9.65
C GLN A 494 -12.04 12.42 -11.19
N ARG A 495 -12.26 11.21 -11.73
CA ARG A 495 -12.33 10.96 -13.18
C ARG A 495 -13.63 11.51 -13.77
N ARG A 496 -14.75 11.30 -13.07
CA ARG A 496 -16.07 11.81 -13.47
C ARG A 496 -16.07 13.33 -13.61
N ILE A 497 -15.35 14.04 -12.74
CA ILE A 497 -15.17 15.49 -12.81
C ILE A 497 -14.28 15.87 -14.00
N LEU A 498 -13.11 15.23 -14.13
CA LEU A 498 -12.12 15.61 -15.14
C LEU A 498 -12.58 15.40 -16.59
N ILE A 499 -13.37 14.36 -16.87
CA ILE A 499 -13.91 14.11 -18.21
C ILE A 499 -14.90 15.19 -18.65
N ARG A 500 -15.55 15.89 -17.70
CA ARG A 500 -16.40 17.05 -18.01
C ARG A 500 -15.58 18.32 -18.29
N LEU A 501 -14.39 18.43 -17.69
CA LEU A 501 -13.49 19.58 -17.82
C LEU A 501 -12.60 19.52 -19.06
N GLY A 502 -12.38 18.33 -19.63
CA GLY A 502 -11.56 18.16 -20.83
C GLY A 502 -11.23 16.71 -21.16
N GLN A 503 -10.22 16.51 -22.00
CA GLN A 503 -9.78 15.19 -22.41
C GLN A 503 -8.84 14.59 -21.36
N LEU A 504 -9.16 13.43 -20.82
CA LEU A 504 -8.32 12.74 -19.83
C LEU A 504 -7.55 11.59 -20.48
N LYS A 505 -6.21 11.69 -20.51
CA LYS A 505 -5.31 10.61 -20.93
C LYS A 505 -4.56 10.03 -19.75
N GLU A 506 -4.98 8.86 -19.31
CA GLU A 506 -4.43 8.25 -18.11
C GLU A 506 -3.07 7.57 -18.36
N PRO A 507 -2.15 7.63 -17.38
CA PRO A 507 -0.87 6.94 -17.46
C PRO A 507 -1.04 5.41 -17.33
N PRO A 508 -0.03 4.61 -17.70
CA PRO A 508 -0.06 3.16 -17.52
C PRO A 508 -0.28 2.74 -16.05
N ARG A 509 0.41 3.40 -15.11
CA ARG A 509 0.25 3.17 -13.66
C ARG A 509 -0.71 4.20 -13.08
N ARG A 510 -1.94 3.77 -12.79
CA ARG A 510 -3.09 4.61 -12.38
C ARG A 510 -3.96 3.93 -11.33
N GLY A 511 -4.84 4.70 -10.68
CA GLY A 511 -5.75 4.21 -9.64
C GLY A 511 -4.99 3.53 -8.50
N GLU A 512 -5.44 2.36 -8.06
CA GLU A 512 -4.76 1.57 -7.02
C GLU A 512 -3.30 1.20 -7.40
N LYS A 513 -3.01 1.09 -8.70
CA LYS A 513 -1.69 0.79 -9.28
C LYS A 513 -0.82 2.04 -9.51
N THR A 514 -1.26 3.22 -9.06
CA THR A 514 -0.51 4.48 -9.22
C THR A 514 0.93 4.39 -8.71
N PHE A 515 1.88 5.01 -9.41
CA PHE A 515 3.26 5.07 -8.93
C PHE A 515 3.44 6.26 -7.97
N CYS A 516 4.19 6.07 -6.88
CA CYS A 516 4.32 7.05 -5.80
C CYS A 516 5.01 8.35 -6.27
N CYS A 517 4.64 9.49 -5.68
CA CYS A 517 5.31 10.78 -5.89
C CYS A 517 6.62 10.92 -5.12
N GLY A 518 6.87 10.09 -4.10
CA GLY A 518 8.09 10.11 -3.27
C GLY A 518 7.93 10.72 -1.88
N ALA A 519 6.85 11.45 -1.58
CA ALA A 519 6.72 12.22 -0.33
C ALA A 519 6.37 11.39 0.92
N GLY A 520 5.75 10.21 0.74
CA GLY A 520 5.20 9.41 1.83
C GLY A 520 6.26 8.88 2.80
N GLY A 521 5.85 8.34 3.94
CA GLY A 521 6.79 7.77 4.91
C GLY A 521 7.69 8.80 5.58
N GLY A 522 7.29 10.08 5.60
CA GLY A 522 8.10 11.21 6.05
C GLY A 522 9.14 11.71 5.04
N ASN A 523 9.23 11.13 3.83
CA ASN A 523 10.35 11.36 2.90
C ASN A 523 10.38 12.72 2.22
N TYR A 524 9.36 13.57 2.35
CA TYR A 524 9.52 14.97 1.90
C TYR A 524 10.39 15.76 2.88
N TRP A 525 10.48 15.33 4.14
CA TRP A 525 11.13 16.08 5.21
C TRP A 525 12.64 15.79 5.28
N TYR A 526 13.09 14.65 4.77
CA TYR A 526 14.49 14.25 4.76
C TYR A 526 14.88 13.68 3.41
N ASP A 527 16.17 13.75 3.08
CA ASP A 527 16.69 13.22 1.84
C ASP A 527 17.03 11.74 1.98
N VAL A 528 16.69 10.96 0.96
CA VAL A 528 17.08 9.56 0.85
C VAL A 528 17.99 9.40 -0.36
N PRO A 529 19.17 8.78 -0.21
CA PRO A 529 20.04 8.47 -1.33
C PRO A 529 19.32 7.66 -2.41
N GLU A 530 19.30 8.20 -3.64
CA GLU A 530 18.63 7.61 -4.80
C GLU A 530 19.38 7.97 -6.09
N GLU A 531 19.42 7.06 -7.06
CA GLU A 531 20.04 7.27 -8.38
C GLU A 531 19.21 8.24 -9.23
N LYS A 532 17.88 8.16 -9.10
CA LYS A 532 16.93 9.06 -9.76
C LYS A 532 15.75 9.31 -8.85
N ARG A 533 15.40 10.59 -8.65
CA ARG A 533 14.29 10.95 -7.77
C ARG A 533 12.98 10.25 -8.16
N ILE A 534 12.29 9.68 -7.17
CA ILE A 534 10.98 9.02 -7.38
C ILE A 534 10.00 9.96 -8.08
N SER A 535 9.97 11.23 -7.65
CA SER A 535 9.12 12.27 -8.25
C SER A 535 9.43 12.49 -9.73
N HIS A 536 10.71 12.45 -10.12
CA HIS A 536 11.13 12.64 -11.52
C HIS A 536 10.70 11.46 -12.39
N ILE A 537 10.87 10.22 -11.90
CA ILE A 537 10.37 9.02 -12.59
C ILE A 537 8.86 9.12 -12.81
N ARG A 538 8.11 9.55 -11.79
CA ARG A 538 6.66 9.70 -11.91
C ARG A 538 6.27 10.83 -12.87
N PHE A 539 6.95 11.97 -12.76
CA PHE A 539 6.68 13.13 -13.60
C PHE A 539 6.89 12.81 -15.09
N GLU A 540 7.98 12.13 -15.43
CA GLU A 540 8.26 11.70 -16.81
C GLU A 540 7.19 10.75 -17.36
N GLU A 541 6.71 9.78 -16.56
CA GLU A 541 5.60 8.90 -16.97
C GLU A 541 4.31 9.69 -17.23
N LEU A 542 4.00 10.68 -16.39
CA LEU A 542 2.83 11.53 -16.55
C LEU A 542 2.97 12.44 -17.78
N ALA A 543 4.12 13.07 -17.96
CA ALA A 543 4.42 13.94 -19.11
C ALA A 543 4.40 13.15 -20.43
N ALA A 544 4.85 11.89 -20.43
CA ALA A 544 4.82 11.01 -21.60
C ALA A 544 3.40 10.69 -22.12
N THR A 545 2.35 11.01 -21.35
CA THR A 545 0.98 10.98 -21.89
C THR A 545 0.75 12.05 -22.95
N GLY A 546 1.56 13.12 -23.00
CA GLY A 546 1.37 14.28 -23.87
C GLY A 546 0.37 15.30 -23.31
N ALA A 547 -0.11 15.11 -22.08
CA ALA A 547 -1.00 16.06 -21.42
C ALA A 547 -0.31 17.40 -21.14
N ARG A 548 -1.05 18.50 -21.30
CA ARG A 548 -0.60 19.85 -20.96
C ARG A 548 -0.68 20.15 -19.46
N THR A 549 -1.54 19.42 -18.74
CA THR A 549 -1.73 19.57 -17.30
C THR A 549 -1.76 18.21 -16.62
N ILE A 550 -0.96 18.08 -15.56
CA ILE A 550 -0.99 16.99 -14.59
C ILE A 550 -1.89 17.45 -13.44
N VAL A 551 -2.99 16.73 -13.24
CA VAL A 551 -3.91 16.97 -12.14
C VAL A 551 -3.50 16.14 -10.92
N THR A 552 -3.31 16.80 -9.79
CA THR A 552 -3.04 16.19 -8.48
C THR A 552 -4.26 16.31 -7.56
N LEU A 553 -4.26 15.50 -6.50
CA LEU A 553 -5.33 15.47 -5.48
C LEU A 553 -4.73 15.50 -4.07
N CYS A 554 -3.52 16.05 -3.92
CA CYS A 554 -2.74 15.97 -2.70
C CYS A 554 -1.69 17.06 -2.67
N PRO A 555 -1.59 17.87 -1.59
CA PRO A 555 -0.58 18.90 -1.43
C PRO A 555 0.85 18.38 -1.60
N PHE A 556 1.17 17.26 -0.95
CA PHE A 556 2.49 16.63 -1.03
C PHE A 556 2.82 16.17 -2.46
N CYS A 557 1.85 15.58 -3.16
CA CYS A 557 2.08 15.15 -4.54
C CYS A 557 2.25 16.35 -5.47
N ASN A 558 1.48 17.42 -5.26
CA ASN A 558 1.61 18.67 -6.01
C ASN A 558 3.01 19.27 -5.83
N ALA A 559 3.50 19.35 -4.59
CA ALA A 559 4.83 19.86 -4.29
C ALA A 559 5.94 19.03 -4.96
N MET A 560 5.90 17.70 -4.81
CA MET A 560 6.91 16.80 -5.39
C MET A 560 6.93 16.83 -6.93
N LEU A 561 5.76 16.90 -7.57
CA LEU A 561 5.67 16.93 -9.04
C LEU A 561 5.96 18.34 -9.59
N SER A 562 5.62 19.39 -8.87
CA SER A 562 6.00 20.77 -9.22
C SER A 562 7.52 20.97 -9.13
N ASP A 563 8.17 20.34 -8.15
CA ASP A 563 9.63 20.34 -8.05
C ASP A 563 10.30 19.60 -9.23
N ALA A 564 9.77 18.43 -9.59
CA ALA A 564 10.20 17.70 -10.77
C ALA A 564 10.00 18.51 -12.06
N LYS A 565 8.85 19.21 -12.19
CA LYS A 565 8.56 20.13 -13.30
C LYS A 565 9.65 21.20 -13.42
N ARG A 566 9.97 21.91 -12.33
CA ARG A 566 10.98 22.98 -12.32
C ARG A 566 12.35 22.46 -12.72
N THR A 567 12.79 21.34 -12.13
CA THR A 567 14.10 20.75 -12.41
C THR A 567 14.25 20.27 -13.86
N LYS A 568 13.12 19.89 -14.49
CA LYS A 568 13.08 19.45 -15.90
C LYS A 568 12.76 20.57 -16.89
N GLU A 569 12.54 21.79 -16.42
CA GLU A 569 12.12 22.94 -17.24
C GLU A 569 10.91 22.61 -18.14
N SER A 570 10.00 21.79 -17.64
CA SER A 570 8.87 21.28 -18.43
C SER A 570 7.74 22.32 -18.51
N PRO A 571 7.14 22.55 -19.70
CA PRO A 571 6.00 23.44 -19.86
C PRO A 571 4.70 22.87 -19.27
N VAL A 572 4.68 21.58 -18.92
CA VAL A 572 3.48 20.90 -18.38
C VAL A 572 3.08 21.52 -17.03
N GLU A 573 1.81 21.92 -16.90
CA GLU A 573 1.28 22.47 -15.65
C GLU A 573 1.04 21.38 -14.60
N VAL A 574 1.23 21.69 -13.33
CA VAL A 574 0.87 20.82 -12.19
C VAL A 574 -0.15 21.56 -11.34
N LYS A 575 -1.40 21.09 -11.37
CA LYS A 575 -2.55 21.73 -10.72
C LYS A 575 -3.32 20.74 -9.87
N ASP A 576 -3.87 21.19 -8.76
CA ASP A 576 -4.87 20.42 -8.02
C ASP A 576 -6.21 20.43 -8.76
N ILE A 577 -7.01 19.39 -8.56
CA ILE A 577 -8.36 19.30 -9.14
C ILE A 577 -9.24 20.51 -8.78
N ALA A 578 -9.09 21.08 -7.58
CA ALA A 578 -9.85 22.27 -7.19
C ALA A 578 -9.54 23.46 -8.11
N GLU A 579 -8.27 23.68 -8.44
CA GLU A 579 -7.86 24.78 -9.33
C GLU A 579 -8.40 24.59 -10.75
N VAL A 580 -8.36 23.34 -11.26
CA VAL A 580 -8.90 23.03 -12.59
C VAL A 580 -10.42 23.25 -12.63
N VAL A 581 -11.14 22.95 -11.54
CA VAL A 581 -12.58 23.22 -11.43
C VAL A 581 -12.85 24.72 -11.37
N VAL A 582 -12.10 25.49 -10.57
CA VAL A 582 -12.25 26.96 -10.48
C VAL A 582 -12.06 27.66 -11.81
N GLU A 583 -11.03 27.27 -12.58
CA GLU A 583 -10.78 27.86 -13.91
C GLU A 583 -11.95 27.72 -14.90
N ARG A 584 -12.93 26.85 -14.61
CA ARG A 584 -14.05 26.53 -15.49
C ARG A 584 -15.42 26.75 -14.86
N LEU A 585 -15.47 27.31 -13.64
CA LEU A 585 -16.72 27.66 -12.96
C LEU A 585 -17.46 28.80 -13.70
N LEU A 586 -18.77 28.64 -13.84
CA LEU A 586 -19.70 29.68 -14.33
C LEU A 586 -20.17 30.57 -13.18
#